data_AF-A0A2W6PK06-F1
#
_entry.id   AF-A0A2W6PK06-F1
#
_cell.length_a   1.000
_cell.length_b   1.000
_cell.length_c   1.000
_cell.angle_alpha   90.00
_cell.angle_beta   90.00
_cell.angle_gamma   90.00
#
_symmetry.space_group_name_H-M   'P 1'
#
loop_
_entity.id
_entity.type
_entity.pdbx_description
1 polymer ?
#
loop_
_entity_poly.entity_id
_entity_poly.type
_entity_poly.pdbx_seq_one_letter_code
_entity_poly.pdbx_strand_id
1 'polypeptide(L)'
;EQLPAECYGECIVEQGINFSGEVSLVGARGFDGSTVFYPLTHNLHQDGILRTSVAFPPANAQQQAQAEEMLSAIMQELGYVGVMA
;
A
#
# COMPACT_ATOMS: atom_id res chain seq x y z
N GLU A 1 32.20 0.77 2.95
CA GLU A 1 31.96 0.12 4.26
C GLU A 1 31.27 -1.21 4.03
N GLN A 2 31.59 -2.23 4.82
CA GLN A 2 30.87 -3.50 4.82
C GLN A 2 29.67 -3.39 5.76
N LEU A 3 28.53 -3.97 5.39
CA LEU A 3 27.37 -4.07 6.26
C LEU A 3 27.69 -4.95 7.48
N PRO A 4 27.03 -4.75 8.63
CA PRO A 4 27.16 -5.64 9.79
C PRO A 4 26.87 -7.10 9.41
N ALA A 5 27.63 -8.05 9.98
CA ALA A 5 27.48 -9.48 9.71
C ALA A 5 26.06 -10.01 10.00
N GLU A 6 25.37 -9.37 10.95
CA GLU A 6 24.01 -9.67 11.40
C GLU A 6 22.95 -9.42 10.32
N CYS A 7 23.24 -8.57 9.33
CA CYS A 7 22.30 -8.27 8.25
C CYS A 7 22.19 -9.40 7.22
N TYR A 8 23.17 -10.31 7.14
CA TYR A 8 23.20 -11.36 6.14
C TYR A 8 22.28 -12.52 6.53
N GLY A 9 21.25 -12.77 5.72
CA GLY A 9 20.26 -13.84 5.94
C GLY A 9 19.00 -13.41 6.70
N GLU A 10 19.07 -12.28 7.41
CA GLU A 10 17.96 -11.74 8.23
C GLU A 10 17.38 -10.42 7.67
N CYS A 11 18.06 -9.79 6.70
CA CYS A 11 17.61 -8.53 6.11
C CYS A 11 17.41 -8.63 4.59
N ILE A 12 16.48 -7.81 4.10
CA ILE A 12 16.26 -7.58 2.67
C ILE A 12 16.86 -6.22 2.33
N VAL A 13 17.63 -6.16 1.24
CA VAL A 13 18.17 -4.91 0.71
C VAL A 13 17.29 -4.45 -0.44
N GLU A 14 16.70 -3.27 -0.28
CA GLU A 14 15.81 -2.67 -1.29
C GLU A 14 16.44 -1.43 -1.91
N GLN A 15 16.18 -1.22 -3.20
CA GLN A 15 16.60 0.00 -3.86
C GLN A 15 15.70 1.16 -3.41
N GLY A 16 16.30 2.26 -2.95
CA GLY A 16 15.56 3.49 -2.66
C GLY A 16 14.86 4.03 -3.91
N ILE A 17 13.54 4.16 -3.85
CA ILE A 17 12.70 4.71 -4.93
C ILE A 17 12.47 6.19 -4.66
N ASN A 18 12.83 7.06 -5.62
CA ASN A 18 12.55 8.49 -5.53
C ASN A 18 11.10 8.78 -5.99
N PHE A 19 10.14 8.59 -5.09
CA PHE A 19 8.73 8.88 -5.33
C PHE A 19 8.36 10.32 -4.97
N SER A 20 7.26 10.83 -5.55
CA SER A 20 6.75 12.18 -5.27
C SER A 20 5.84 12.28 -4.04
N GLY A 21 5.31 11.14 -3.58
CA GLY A 21 4.56 11.01 -2.33
C GLY A 21 4.15 9.56 -2.08
N GLU A 22 3.72 9.29 -0.85
CA GLU A 22 3.23 7.98 -0.45
C GLU A 22 1.69 7.97 -0.49
N VAL A 23 1.12 6.83 -0.90
CA VAL A 23 -0.33 6.63 -0.90
C VAL A 23 -0.66 5.25 -0.33
N SER A 24 -1.83 5.13 0.28
CA SER A 24 -2.43 3.86 0.69
C SER A 24 -3.86 3.75 0.16
N LEU A 25 -4.28 2.52 -0.12
CA LEU A 25 -5.64 2.17 -0.49
C LEU A 25 -6.18 1.15 0.51
N VAL A 26 -7.29 1.48 1.16
CA VAL A 26 -8.03 0.53 2.00
C VAL A 26 -9.10 -0.14 1.14
N GLY A 27 -9.04 -1.47 1.06
CA GLY A 27 -10.01 -2.28 0.33
C GLY A 27 -10.59 -3.39 1.20
N ALA A 28 -11.76 -3.90 0.82
CA ALA A 28 -12.33 -5.07 1.44
C ALA A 28 -12.84 -6.06 0.40
N ARG A 29 -12.69 -7.35 0.69
CA ARG A 29 -13.24 -8.45 -0.11
C ARG A 29 -14.21 -9.28 0.71
N GLY A 30 -15.44 -9.43 0.21
CA GLY A 30 -16.48 -10.27 0.81
C GLY A 30 -16.24 -11.75 0.55
N PHE A 31 -16.92 -12.61 1.33
CA PHE A 31 -16.90 -14.06 1.10
C PHE A 31 -17.50 -14.44 -0.26
N ASP A 32 -18.40 -13.61 -0.79
CA ASP A 32 -18.97 -13.72 -2.13
C ASP A 32 -18.01 -13.26 -3.25
N GLY A 33 -16.81 -12.80 -2.88
CA GLY A 33 -15.79 -12.31 -3.81
C GLY A 33 -15.97 -10.86 -4.24
N SER A 34 -17.02 -10.17 -3.80
CA SER A 34 -17.22 -8.74 -4.09
C SER A 34 -16.13 -7.90 -3.43
N THR A 35 -15.71 -6.82 -4.09
CA THR A 35 -14.70 -5.89 -3.55
C THR A 35 -15.22 -4.47 -3.46
N VAL A 36 -14.82 -3.76 -2.41
CA VAL A 36 -15.10 -2.34 -2.21
C VAL A 36 -13.84 -1.61 -1.77
N PHE A 37 -13.71 -0.33 -2.15
CA PHE A 37 -12.50 0.46 -1.92
C PHE A 37 -12.83 1.85 -1.39
N TYR A 38 -12.00 2.33 -0.47
CA TYR A 38 -11.99 3.74 -0.07
C TYR A 38 -11.22 4.60 -1.10
N PRO A 39 -11.37 5.94 -1.07
CA PRO A 39 -10.52 6.81 -1.86
C PRO A 39 -9.03 6.66 -1.51
N LEU A 40 -8.19 6.74 -2.52
CA LEU A 40 -6.74 6.74 -2.38
C LEU A 40 -6.32 7.88 -1.46
N THR A 41 -5.50 7.55 -0.47
CA THR A 41 -5.14 8.45 0.64
C THR A 41 -3.66 8.76 0.58
N HIS A 42 -3.29 10.03 0.58
CA HIS A 42 -1.90 10.48 0.67
C HIS A 42 -1.41 10.40 2.10
N ASN A 43 -0.25 9.77 2.29
CA ASN A 43 0.38 9.62 3.59
C ASN A 43 1.64 10.47 3.68
N LEU A 44 1.82 11.08 4.85
CA LEU A 44 3.05 11.76 5.22
C LEU A 44 3.67 11.04 6.40
N HIS A 45 4.80 10.39 6.18
CA HIS A 45 5.65 9.88 7.24
C HIS A 45 6.75 10.89 7.58
N GLN A 46 7.08 10.99 8.86
CA GLN A 46 8.23 11.74 9.35
C GLN A 46 8.94 10.91 10.40
N ASP A 47 10.25 10.72 10.22
CA ASP A 47 11.10 9.87 11.06
C ASP A 47 10.58 8.41 11.15
N GLY A 48 10.06 7.89 10.03
CA GLY A 48 9.50 6.53 9.94
C GLY A 48 8.12 6.36 10.60
N ILE A 49 7.47 7.44 11.05
CA ILE A 49 6.17 7.39 11.72
C ILE A 49 5.13 8.13 10.89
N LEU A 50 3.96 7.52 10.69
CA LEU A 50 2.82 8.16 10.02
C LEU A 50 2.36 9.38 10.82
N ARG A 51 2.36 10.55 10.19
CA ARG A 51 1.92 11.81 10.79
C ARG A 51 0.54 12.22 10.32
N THR A 52 0.26 12.05 9.03
CA THR A 52 -0.99 12.51 8.41
C THR A 52 -1.41 11.57 7.29
N SER A 53 -2.72 11.32 7.21
CA SER A 53 -3.38 10.64 6.09
C SER A 53 -4.47 11.56 5.53
N VAL A 54 -4.36 11.93 4.26
CA VAL A 54 -5.29 12.86 3.61
C VAL A 54 -5.87 12.26 2.35
N ALA A 55 -7.19 12.03 2.34
CA ALA A 55 -7.94 11.74 1.15
C ALA A 55 -8.47 13.06 0.57
N PHE A 56 -8.09 13.39 -0.66
CA PHE A 56 -8.59 14.57 -1.38
C PHE A 56 -9.62 14.14 -2.43
N PRO A 57 -10.91 14.39 -2.23
CA PRO A 57 -11.91 14.16 -3.25
C PRO A 57 -11.96 15.35 -4.23
N PRO A 58 -11.99 15.13 -5.56
CA PRO A 58 -11.89 13.82 -6.22
C PRO A 58 -10.43 13.32 -6.26
N ALA A 59 -10.25 12.03 -5.99
CA ALA A 59 -8.97 11.37 -6.12
C ALA A 59 -8.52 11.35 -7.60
N ASN A 60 -7.22 11.21 -7.85
CA ASN A 60 -6.73 10.96 -9.19
C ASN A 60 -7.28 9.62 -9.71
N ALA A 61 -8.21 9.67 -10.66
CA ALA A 61 -8.93 8.50 -11.14
C ALA A 61 -8.02 7.41 -11.73
N GLN A 62 -6.91 7.80 -12.39
CA GLN A 62 -5.97 6.84 -12.95
C GLN A 62 -5.22 6.09 -11.85
N GLN A 63 -4.73 6.81 -10.85
CA GLN A 63 -4.03 6.21 -9.70
C GLN A 63 -4.97 5.36 -8.84
N GLN A 64 -6.21 5.81 -8.68
CA GLN A 64 -7.26 5.05 -7.99
C GLN A 64 -7.48 3.69 -8.67
N ALA A 65 -7.78 3.69 -9.98
CA ALA A 65 -8.04 2.46 -10.73
C ALA A 65 -6.84 1.50 -10.68
N GLN A 66 -5.62 2.03 -10.83
CA GLN A 66 -4.40 1.23 -10.73
C GLN A 66 -4.23 0.59 -9.34
N ALA A 67 -4.45 1.35 -8.26
CA ALA A 67 -4.33 0.84 -6.91
C ALA A 67 -5.41 -0.21 -6.60
N GLU A 68 -6.65 0.00 -7.07
CA GLU A 68 -7.75 -0.96 -6.94
C GLU A 68 -7.45 -2.27 -7.67
N GLU A 69 -6.89 -2.21 -8.88
CA GLU A 69 -6.46 -3.39 -9.64
C GLU A 69 -5.38 -4.18 -8.89
N MET A 70 -4.34 -3.49 -8.40
CA MET A 70 -3.25 -4.12 -7.64
C MET A 70 -3.77 -4.80 -6.36
N LEU A 71 -4.60 -4.10 -5.59
CA LEU A 71 -5.14 -4.63 -4.33
C LEU A 71 -6.12 -5.79 -4.58
N SER A 72 -6.93 -5.69 -5.64
CA SER A 72 -7.83 -6.78 -6.06
C SER A 72 -7.04 -8.05 -6.40
N ALA A 73 -5.96 -7.92 -7.17
CA ALA A 73 -5.12 -9.04 -7.55
C ALA A 73 -4.51 -9.75 -6.32
N ILE A 74 -4.01 -8.98 -5.35
CA ILE A 74 -3.47 -9.53 -4.09
C ILE A 74 -4.57 -10.26 -3.29
N MET A 75 -5.72 -9.61 -3.06
CA MET A 75 -6.80 -10.23 -2.28
C MET A 75 -7.37 -11.48 -2.97
N GLN A 76 -7.40 -11.50 -4.31
CA GLN A 76 -7.86 -12.65 -5.08
C GLN A 76 -6.87 -13.82 -4.98
N GLU A 77 -5.58 -13.59 -5.21
CA GLU A 77 -4.56 -14.64 -5.19
C GLU A 77 -4.42 -15.27 -3.79
N LEU A 78 -4.55 -14.46 -2.74
CA LEU A 78 -4.50 -14.93 -1.36
C LEU A 78 -5.84 -15.52 -0.87
N GLY A 79 -6.91 -15.44 -1.66
CA GLY A 79 -8.26 -15.81 -1.23
C GLY A 79 -8.74 -15.02 -0.01
N TYR A 80 -8.28 -13.78 0.15
CA TYR A 80 -8.48 -12.96 1.35
C TYR A 80 -9.95 -12.55 1.52
N VAL A 81 -10.44 -12.56 2.77
CA VAL A 81 -11.80 -12.12 3.15
C VAL A 81 -11.68 -11.17 4.34
N GLY A 82 -12.24 -9.97 4.19
CA GLY A 82 -12.13 -8.88 5.16
C GLY A 82 -11.48 -7.64 4.58
N VAL A 83 -10.97 -6.77 5.46
CA VAL A 83 -10.33 -5.49 5.11
C VAL A 83 -8.81 -5.67 4.99
N MET A 84 -8.21 -5.06 3.97
CA MET A 84 -6.77 -4.97 3.72
C MET A 84 -6.39 -3.49 3.55
N ALA A 85 -5.30 -3.06 4.18
CA ALA A 85 -4.82 -1.68 4.23
C ALA A 85 -3.30 -1.64 4.18
#